data_AF-A0A1I2X6E2-F1
#
_entry.id   AF-A0A1I2X6E2-F1
#
_cell.length_a   1.000
_cell.length_b   1.000
_cell.length_c   1.000
_cell.angle_alpha   90.00
_cell.angle_beta   90.00
_cell.angle_gamma   90.00
#
_symmetry.space_group_name_H-M   'P 1'
#
loop_
_entity.id
_entity.type
_entity.pdbx_description
1 polymer ?
#
loop_
_entity_poly.entity_id
_entity_poly.type
_entity_poly.pdbx_seq_one_letter_code
_entity_poly.pdbx_strand_id
1 'polypeptide(L)' 'MKIVLDTNVLLVSISSRSPYHWIFKKLLAREFQILVSTEILTEYAEIIERHMSSEIAESVLGVLENLPNVQLGHLGKFL' A
#
# COMPACT_ATOMS: atom_id res chain seq x y z
N MET A 1 1.51 -9.93 13.66
CA MET A 1 1.04 -8.59 14.10
C MET A 1 0.25 -7.96 12.96
N LYS A 2 -0.96 -7.45 13.23
CA LYS A 2 -1.77 -6.72 12.23
C LYS A 2 -1.60 -5.23 12.50
N ILE A 3 -1.27 -4.46 11.47
CA ILE A 3 -1.11 -3.02 11.59
C ILE A 3 -2.07 -2.31 10.62
N VAL A 4 -2.59 -1.17 11.06
CA VAL A 4 -3.26 -0.22 10.17
C VAL A 4 -2.17 0.74 9.72
N LEU A 5 -1.90 0.77 8.43
CA LEU A 5 -0.90 1.65 7.84
C LEU A 5 -1.62 2.83 7.18
N ASP A 6 -1.28 4.04 7.62
CA ASP A 6 -1.80 5.27 7.01
C ASP A 6 -1.34 5.37 5.55
N THR A 7 -2.22 5.94 4.71
CA THR A 7 -2.02 6.05 3.27
C THR A 7 -0.78 6.82 2.87
N ASN A 8 -0.53 7.93 3.57
CA ASN A 8 0.63 8.76 3.32
C ASN A 8 1.92 8.04 3.67
N VAL A 9 1.91 7.21 4.73
CA VAL A 9 3.09 6.46 5.18
C VAL A 9 3.49 5.38 4.18
N LEU A 10 2.52 4.64 3.62
CA LEU A 10 2.84 3.65 2.59
C LEU A 10 3.40 4.34 1.34
N LEU A 11 2.75 5.40 0.87
CA LEU A 11 3.16 6.12 -0.33
C LEU A 11 4.61 6.61 -0.24
N VAL A 12 4.95 7.31 0.85
CA VAL A 12 6.32 7.80 1.04
C VAL A 12 7.32 6.67 1.24
N SER A 13 6.90 5.48 1.68
CA SER A 13 7.81 4.34 1.90
C SER A 13 8.21 3.60 0.62
N ILE A 14 7.48 3.77 -0.49
CA ILE A 14 7.77 3.03 -1.74
C ILE A 14 9.14 3.42 -2.31
N SER A 15 9.46 4.73 -2.29
CA SER A 15 10.72 5.24 -2.83
C SER A 15 11.93 4.74 -2.05
N SER A 16 12.93 4.19 -2.74
CA SER A 16 14.19 3.74 -2.13
C SER A 16 15.02 4.87 -1.51
N ARG A 17 14.73 6.13 -1.88
CA ARG A 17 15.36 7.34 -1.33
C ARG A 17 14.68 7.84 -0.05
N SER A 18 13.51 7.32 0.27
CA SER A 18 12.76 7.73 1.45
C SER A 18 13.41 7.21 2.74
N PRO A 19 13.48 8.03 3.81
CA PRO A 19 13.88 7.53 5.12
C PRO A 19 12.90 6.46 5.66
N TYR A 20 11.68 6.39 5.12
CA TYR A 20 10.67 5.40 5.49
C TYR A 20 10.69 4.12 4.65
N HIS A 21 11.65 3.98 3.73
CA HIS A 21 11.69 2.85 2.80
C HIS A 21 11.78 1.47 3.48
N TRP A 22 12.27 1.44 4.72
CA TRP A 22 12.32 0.22 5.53
C TRP A 22 10.93 -0.38 5.79
N ILE A 23 9.86 0.43 5.83
CA ILE A 23 8.48 -0.04 6.00
C ILE A 23 8.08 -0.91 4.80
N PHE A 24 8.34 -0.42 3.59
CA PHE A 24 8.06 -1.14 2.36
C PHE A 24 8.87 -2.44 2.26
N LYS A 25 10.16 -2.42 2.63
CA LYS A 25 10.98 -3.65 2.70
C LYS A 25 10.40 -4.69 3.65
N LYS A 26 9.95 -4.28 4.84
CA LYS A 26 9.35 -5.18 5.83
C LYS A 26 7.99 -5.73 5.37
N LEU A 27 7.22 -4.92 4.64
CA LEU A 27 5.98 -5.37 3.99
C LEU A 27 6.27 -6.48 2.97
N LEU A 28 7.27 -6.27 2.09
CA LEU A 28 7.72 -7.27 1.12
C LEU A 28 8.28 -8.53 1.77
N ALA A 29 9.00 -8.37 2.89
CA ALA A 29 9.53 -9.48 3.70
C ALA A 29 8.45 -10.20 4.54
N ARG A 30 7.19 -9.76 4.46
CA ARG A 30 6.04 -10.35 5.17
C ARG A 30 6.15 -10.32 6.70
N GLU A 31 6.87 -9.33 7.24
CA GLU A 31 7.06 -9.18 8.69
C GLU A 31 5.81 -8.68 9.44
N PHE A 32 4.83 -8.12 8.71
CA PHE A 32 3.54 -7.72 9.24
C PHE A 32 2.43 -7.88 8.20
N GLN A 33 1.19 -7.88 8.67
CA GLN A 33 0.00 -7.87 7.83
C GLN A 33 -0.59 -6.45 7.81
N ILE A 34 -1.00 -6.01 6.62
CA ILE A 34 -1.78 -4.78 6.45
C ILE A 34 -3.19 -5.09 6.00
N LEU A 35 -4.12 -4.25 6.42
CA LEU A 35 -5.50 -4.23 5.95
C LEU A 35 -5.70 -2.90 5.20
N VAL A 36 -6.12 -2.98 3.95
CA VAL A 36 -6.35 -1.82 3.09
C VAL A 36 -7.72 -1.91 2.45
N SER A 37 -8.45 -0.81 2.31
CA SER A 37 -9.74 -0.82 1.63
C SER A 37 -9.59 -0.53 0.14
N THR A 38 -10.59 -0.92 -0.66
CA THR A 38 -10.60 -0.62 -2.09
C THR A 38 -10.65 0.90 -2.35
N GLU A 39 -11.40 1.65 -1.54
CA GLU A 39 -11.48 3.11 -1.62
C GLU A 39 -10.11 3.76 -1.38
N ILE A 40 -9.39 3.24 -0.39
CA ILE A 40 -8.03 3.67 -0.09
C ILE A 40 -7.09 3.37 -1.27
N LEU A 41 -7.15 2.18 -1.88
CA LEU A 41 -6.37 1.83 -3.09
C LEU A 41 -6.67 2.72 -4.28
N THR A 42 -7.93 3.10 -4.50
CA THR A 42 -8.29 4.05 -5.55
C THR A 42 -7.66 5.43 -5.30
N GLU A 43 -7.69 5.92 -4.05
CA GLU A 43 -7.02 7.18 -3.69
C GLU A 43 -5.50 7.11 -3.92
N TYR A 44 -4.86 5.97 -3.65
CA TYR A 44 -3.44 5.75 -3.98
C TYR A 44 -3.18 5.86 -5.48
N ALA A 45 -4.02 5.22 -6.31
CA ALA A 45 -3.87 5.26 -7.76
C ALA A 45 -3.79 6.71 -8.24
N GLU A 46 -4.76 7.52 -7.81
CA GLU A 46 -4.85 8.93 -8.17
C GLU A 46 -3.65 9.75 -7.69
N ILE A 47 -3.20 9.55 -6.45
CA ILE A 47 -2.08 10.32 -5.90
C ILE A 47 -0.77 9.94 -6.60
N ILE A 48 -0.52 8.64 -6.83
CA ILE A 48 0.71 8.17 -7.50
C ILE A 48 0.73 8.65 -8.96
N GLU A 49 -0.40 8.56 -9.66
CA GLU A 49 -0.55 9.09 -11.02
C GLU A 49 -0.22 10.58 -11.10
N ARG A 50 -0.73 11.39 -10.18
CA ARG A 50 -0.48 12.85 -10.15
C ARG A 50 0.98 13.22 -9.90
N HIS A 51 1.69 12.43 -9.09
CA HIS A 51 3.07 12.75 -8.69
C HIS A 51 4.14 12.04 -9.52
N MET A 52 3.78 10.93 -10.17
CA MET A 52 4.70 10.08 -10.90
C MET A 52 4.13 9.74 -12.29
N SER A 53 3.55 8.55 -12.47
CA SER A 53 2.88 8.12 -13.70
C SER A 53 1.87 7.02 -13.39
N SER A 54 0.93 6.78 -14.31
CA SER A 54 -0.02 5.66 -14.23
C SER A 54 0.67 4.30 -14.20
N GLU A 55 1.76 4.14 -14.94
CA GLU A 55 2.54 2.89 -14.96
C GLU A 55 3.13 2.56 -13.58
N ILE A 56 3.57 3.59 -12.83
CA ILE A 56 4.08 3.41 -11.46
C ILE A 56 2.92 3.11 -10.51
N ALA A 57 1.76 3.77 -10.69
CA ALA A 57 0.57 3.50 -9.89
C ALA A 57 0.10 2.05 -10.05
N GLU A 58 -0.06 1.58 -11.29
CA GLU A 58 -0.43 0.19 -11.61
C GLU A 58 0.58 -0.81 -11.03
N SER A 59 1.88 -0.53 -11.14
CA SER A 59 2.93 -1.40 -10.59
C SER A 59 2.84 -1.52 -9.07
N VAL A 60 2.63 -0.40 -8.37
CA VAL A 60 2.52 -0.38 -6.91
C VAL A 60 1.25 -1.10 -6.45
N LEU A 61 0.11 -0.82 -7.08
CA LEU A 61 -1.17 -1.45 -6.75
C LEU A 61 -1.11 -2.95 -7.01
N GLY A 62 -0.53 -3.37 -8.14
CA GLY A 62 -0.31 -4.77 -8.46
C GLY A 62 0.54 -5.48 -7.40
N VAL A 63 1.58 -4.83 -6.86
CA VAL A 63 2.34 -5.39 -5.73
C VAL A 63 1.46 -5.57 -4.50
N LEU A 64 0.67 -4.56 -4.13
CA LEU A 64 -0.19 -4.61 -2.94
C LEU A 64 -1.27 -5.69 -3.06
N GLU A 65 -1.91 -5.83 -4.22
CA GLU A 65 -2.94 -6.84 -4.47
C GLU A 65 -2.40 -8.28 -4.45
N ASN A 66 -1.15 -8.48 -4.89
CA ASN A 66 -0.54 -9.80 -4.99
C ASN A 66 0.23 -10.24 -3.73
N LEU A 67 0.42 -9.35 -2.76
CA LEU A 67 1.10 -9.69 -1.51
C LEU A 67 0.16 -10.47 -0.57
N PRO A 68 0.52 -11.70 -0.14
CA PRO A 68 -0.37 -12.54 0.67
C PRO A 68 -0.58 -12.02 2.11
N ASN A 69 0.22 -11.05 2.54
CA ASN A 69 0.10 -10.35 3.82
C ASN A 69 -0.64 -9.01 3.70
N VAL A 70 -1.25 -8.72 2.56
CA VAL A 70 -2.16 -7.59 2.34
C VAL A 70 -3.58 -8.14 2.28
N GLN A 71 -4.46 -7.65 3.14
CA GLN A 71 -5.88 -7.98 3.13
C GLN A 71 -6.68 -6.81 2.56
N LEU A 72 -7.50 -7.09 1.56
CA LEU A 72 -8.48 -6.13 1.04
C LEU A 72 -9.72 -6.16 1.93
N GLY A 73 -9.97 -5.05 2.63
CA GLY A 73 -11.22 -4.81 3.33
C GLY A 73 -12.24 -4.19 2.38
N HIS A 74 -13.43 -4.76 2.26
CA HIS A 74 -14.59 -3.99 1.81
C HIS A 74 -15.22 -3.31 3.03
N LEU A 75 -15.48 -2.00 2.93
CA LEU A 75 -16.31 -1.24 3.87
C LEU A 75 -17.74 -1.83 3.83
N GLY A 76 -17.94 -2.91 4.57
CA GLY A 76 -19.16 -3.72 4.56
C GLY A 76 -19.04 -5.09 5.25
N LYS A 77 -17.81 -5.55 5.55
CA LYS A 77 -17.58 -6.76 6.35
C LYS A 77 -16.59 -6.49 7.49
N PHE A 78 -17.04 -5.68 8.45
CA PHE A 78 -16.43 -5.60 9.78
C PHE A 78 -17.50 -5.63 10.88
N LEU A 79 -18.58 -6.40 10.65
CA LEU A 79 -19.48 -6.89 11.69
C LEU A 79 -19.17 -8.35 11.99
#